data_AF-A0A523IFE4-F1
#
_entry.id   AF-A0A523IFE4-F1
#
_cell.length_a   1.000
_cell.length_b   1.000
_cell.length_c   1.000
_cell.angle_alpha   90.00
_cell.angle_beta   90.00
_cell.angle_gamma   90.00
#
_symmetry.space_group_name_H-M   'P 1'
#
loop_
_entity.id
_entity.type
_entity.pdbx_description
1 polymer ?
#
loop_
_entity_poly.entity_id
_entity_poly.type
_entity_poly.pdbx_seq_one_letter_code
_entity_poly.pdbx_strand_id
1 'polypeptide(L)' 'MDCEGCEYNIFENVTSAVLDKIEYIAMEVHFFSSEMQEKCKALVALLSKKFKVIETPSPAHSNIAFVYAIRKTN' A
#
# COMPACT_ATOMS: atom_id res chain seq x y z
N MET A 1 3.78 1.88 7.64
CA MET A 1 4.04 0.43 7.73
C MET A 1 5.20 0.13 6.81
N ASP A 2 6.14 -0.70 7.25
CA ASP A 2 7.27 -1.11 6.43
C ASP A 2 6.94 -2.48 5.83
N CYS A 3 6.72 -2.54 4.51
CA CYS A 3 6.21 -3.72 3.82
C CYS A 3 7.35 -4.47 3.13
N GLU A 4 8.11 -5.23 3.93
CA GLU A 4 9.19 -6.12 3.46
C GLU A 4 8.67 -7.49 2.98
N GLY A 5 7.42 -7.86 3.30
CA GLY A 5 6.77 -9.02 2.67
C GLY A 5 5.54 -9.55 3.39
N CYS A 6 5.59 -9.71 4.71
CA CYS A 6 4.48 -10.29 5.48
C CYS A 6 3.30 -9.32 5.62
N GLU A 7 3.56 -8.02 5.54
CA GLU A 7 2.61 -6.95 5.75
C GLU A 7 1.56 -6.87 4.63
N TYR A 8 1.88 -7.37 3.43
CA TYR A 8 0.90 -7.50 2.34
C TYR A 8 -0.28 -8.38 2.78
N ASN A 9 -0.03 -9.44 3.56
CA ASN A 9 -1.09 -10.35 4.05
C ASN A 9 -2.08 -9.63 4.99
N ILE A 10 -1.65 -8.57 5.68
CA ILE A 10 -2.54 -7.77 6.54
C ILE A 10 -3.64 -7.15 5.68
N PHE A 11 -3.27 -6.58 4.53
CA PHE A 11 -4.22 -5.94 3.61
C PHE A 11 -4.99 -6.95 2.75
N GLU A 12 -4.47 -8.14 2.53
CA GLU A 12 -5.25 -9.22 1.89
C GLU A 12 -6.41 -9.68 2.77
N ASN A 13 -6.22 -9.67 4.09
CA ASN A 13 -7.21 -10.16 5.07
C ASN A 13 -7.99 -9.03 5.76
N VAL A 14 -7.68 -7.76 5.50
CA VAL A 14 -8.38 -6.64 6.13
C VAL A 14 -9.79 -6.51 5.58
N THR A 15 -10.77 -6.39 6.47
CA THR A 15 -12.15 -6.16 6.06
C THR A 15 -12.37 -4.71 5.66
N SER A 16 -13.36 -4.46 4.78
CA SER A 16 -13.77 -3.09 4.44
C SER A 16 -14.08 -2.25 5.69
N ALA A 17 -14.73 -2.84 6.69
CA ALA A 17 -15.13 -2.14 7.91
C ALA A 17 -13.92 -1.65 8.74
N VAL A 18 -12.79 -2.36 8.68
CA VAL A 18 -11.53 -1.91 9.30
C VAL A 18 -10.93 -0.78 8.47
N LEU A 19 -10.85 -0.95 7.14
CA LEU A 19 -10.38 0.10 6.24
C LEU A 19 -11.20 1.38 6.38
N ASP A 20 -12.49 1.29 6.67
CA ASP A 20 -13.40 2.43 6.85
C ASP A 20 -13.12 3.28 8.10
N LYS A 21 -12.29 2.78 9.02
CA LYS A 21 -11.86 3.52 10.22
C LYS A 21 -10.53 4.27 10.02
N ILE A 22 -9.84 4.05 8.91
CA ILE A 22 -8.49 4.59 8.68
C ILE A 22 -8.57 5.84 7.80
N GLU A 23 -8.09 6.99 8.26
CA GLU A 23 -8.11 8.22 7.46
C GLU A 23 -6.88 8.33 6.53
N TYR A 24 -5.73 7.92 7.04
CA TYR A 24 -4.44 8.02 6.34
C TYR A 24 -3.66 6.72 6.46
N ILE A 25 -3.06 6.29 5.35
CA ILE A 25 -2.13 5.17 5.27
C ILE A 25 -0.83 5.69 4.68
N ALA A 26 0.30 5.32 5.28
CA ALA A 26 1.63 5.55 4.76
C ALA A 26 2.42 4.26 4.87
N MET A 27 3.03 3.84 3.76
CA MET A 27 3.79 2.59 3.69
C MET A 27 5.09 2.79 2.91
N GLU A 28 6.14 2.12 3.36
CA GLU A 28 7.31 1.82 2.54
C GLU A 28 7.07 0.44 1.91
N VAL A 29 7.22 0.30 0.60
CA VAL A 29 7.01 -0.95 -0.14
C VAL A 29 8.29 -1.37 -0.83
N HIS A 30 8.62 -2.64 -0.68
CA HIS A 30 9.84 -3.22 -1.21
C HIS A 30 9.55 -4.08 -2.44
N PHE A 31 10.45 -4.06 -3.43
CA PHE A 31 10.28 -4.70 -4.74
C PHE A 31 11.38 -5.70 -5.07
N PHE A 32 11.85 -6.46 -4.09
CA PHE A 32 12.97 -7.40 -4.28
C PHE A 32 12.65 -8.59 -5.21
N SER A 33 11.37 -8.88 -5.44
CA SER A 33 10.91 -9.95 -6.32
C SER A 33 9.73 -9.54 -7.18
N SER A 34 9.46 -10.29 -8.25
CA SER A 34 8.26 -10.12 -9.07
C SER A 34 6.97 -10.31 -8.26
N GLU A 35 6.97 -11.25 -7.31
CA GLU A 35 5.85 -11.48 -6.40
C GLU A 35 5.54 -10.23 -5.55
N MET A 36 6.56 -9.57 -5.01
CA MET A 36 6.37 -8.34 -4.24
C MET A 36 5.81 -7.20 -5.10
N GLN A 37 6.23 -7.11 -6.36
CA GLN A 37 5.66 -6.13 -7.30
C GLN A 37 4.18 -6.40 -7.57
N GLU A 38 3.78 -7.66 -7.74
CA GLU A 38 2.39 -8.05 -7.91
C GLU A 38 1.54 -7.76 -6.66
N LYS A 39 2.06 -8.09 -5.48
CA LYS A 39 1.42 -7.77 -4.20
C LYS A 39 1.24 -6.27 -3.99
N CYS A 40 2.25 -5.47 -4.33
CA CYS A 40 2.14 -4.01 -4.27
C CYS A 40 1.05 -3.49 -5.23
N LYS A 41 0.99 -4.00 -6.47
CA LYS A 41 -0.08 -3.63 -7.42
C LYS A 41 -1.46 -3.99 -6.89
N ALA A 42 -1.63 -5.19 -6.33
CA ALA A 42 -2.88 -5.63 -5.73
C ALA A 42 -3.30 -4.74 -4.54
N LEU A 43 -2.33 -4.37 -3.70
CA LEU A 43 -2.52 -3.46 -2.57
C LEU A 43 -2.96 -2.06 -3.03
N VAL A 44 -2.27 -1.47 -4.00
CA VAL A 44 -2.64 -0.16 -4.56
C VAL A 44 -4.04 -0.21 -5.17
N ALA A 45 -4.38 -1.29 -5.90
CA ALA A 45 -5.71 -1.45 -6.47
C ALA A 45 -6.81 -1.59 -5.40
N LEU A 46 -6.54 -2.31 -4.30
CA LEU A 46 -7.44 -2.43 -3.16
C LEU A 46 -7.68 -1.06 -2.50
N LEU A 47 -6.61 -0.33 -2.19
CA LEU A 47 -6.68 0.96 -1.53
C LEU A 47 -7.37 2.01 -2.42
N SER A 48 -7.11 2.01 -3.72
CA SER A 48 -7.69 2.96 -4.68
C SER A 48 -9.22 2.95 -4.74
N LYS A 49 -9.87 1.88 -4.25
CA LYS A 49 -11.33 1.81 -4.12
C LYS A 49 -11.89 2.86 -3.16
N LYS A 50 -11.18 3.16 -2.06
CA LYS A 50 -11.66 4.05 -0.97
C LYS A 50 -10.75 5.25 -0.71
N PHE A 51 -9.50 5.17 -1.13
CA PHE A 51 -8.48 6.16 -0.88
C PHE A 51 -8.00 6.78 -2.20
N LYS A 52 -7.55 8.03 -2.14
CA LYS A 52 -6.65 8.60 -3.13
C LYS A 52 -5.25 8.09 -2.82
N VAL A 53 -4.71 7.27 -3.73
CA VAL A 53 -3.39 6.64 -3.56
C VAL A 53 -2.34 7.44 -4.32
N ILE A 54 -1.16 7.62 -3.71
CA ILE A 54 0.00 8.29 -4.27
C ILE A 54 1.19 7.35 -4.07
N GLU A 55 1.87 6.99 -5.17
CA GLU A 55 3.11 6.22 -5.15
C GLU A 55 4.28 7.17 -5.41
N THR A 56 5.31 7.12 -4.57
CA THR A 56 6.51 7.95 -4.67
C THR A 56 7.74 7.05 -4.64
N PRO A 57 8.52 6.93 -5.71
CA PRO A 57 9.74 6.13 -5.69
C PRO A 57 10.75 6.69 -4.68
N SER A 58 11.54 5.82 -4.05
CA SER A 58 12.62 6.27 -3.17
C SER A 58 13.76 6.86 -4.01
N PRO A 59 14.25 8.08 -3.68
CA PRO A 59 15.37 8.68 -4.40
C PRO A 59 16.71 7.98 -4.10
N ALA A 60 16.78 7.17 -3.03
CA ALA A 60 18.00 6.48 -2.60
C ALA A 60 18.08 5.03 -3.11
N HIS A 61 16.94 4.36 -3.28
CA HIS A 61 16.88 2.92 -3.55
C HIS A 61 15.81 2.60 -4.59
N SER A 62 16.20 2.05 -5.73
CA SER A 62 15.28 1.73 -6.85
C SER A 62 14.32 0.57 -6.54
N ASN A 63 14.62 -0.21 -5.51
CA ASN A 63 13.81 -1.35 -5.04
C ASN A 63 12.84 -0.96 -3.91
N ILE A 64 12.72 0.34 -3.59
CA ILE A 64 11.83 0.85 -2.55
C ILE A 64 10.97 1.98 -3.12
N ALA A 65 9.69 2.01 -2.75
CA ALA A 65 8.84 3.18 -2.92
C ALA A 65 8.02 3.44 -1.66
N PHE A 66 7.39 4.61 -1.62
CA PHE A 66 6.42 4.98 -0.62
C PHE A 66 5.03 5.00 -1.22
N VAL A 67 4.08 4.36 -0.55
CA VAL A 67 2.66 4.40 -0.90
C VAL A 67 1.92 5.17 0.18
N TYR A 68 1.27 6.26 -0.22
CA TYR A 68 0.39 7.04 0.63
C TYR A 68 -1.05 6.84 0.18
N ALA A 69 -1.98 6.68 1.11
CA ALA A 69 -3.40 6.59 0.82
C ALA A 69 -4.17 7.54 1.75
N ILE A 70 -4.92 8.46 1.16
CA ILE A 70 -5.75 9.44 1.89
C ILE A 70 -7.20 9.12 1.61
N ARG A 71 -8.04 9.00 2.65
CA ARG A 71 -9.46 8.69 2.46
C ARG A 71 -10.10 9.69 1.50
N LYS A 72 -10.86 9.21 0.51
CA LYS A 72 -11.68 10.09 -0.32
C LYS A 72 -12.75 10.69 0.57
N THR A 73 -12.75 12.00 0.75
CA THR A 73 -13.89 12.73 1.27
C THR A 73 -14.99 12.64 0.22
N ASN A 74 -16.11 11.99 0.57
CA ASN A 74 -17.34 12.04 -0.23
C ASN A 74 -17.91 13.46 -0.21
#